data_AF-A0A1B5Z9G4-F1
#
_entry.id   AF-A0A1B5Z9G4-F1
#
_cell.length_a   1.000
_cell.length_b   1.000
_cell.length_c   1.000
_cell.angle_alpha   90.00
_cell.angle_beta   90.00
_cell.angle_gamma   90.00
#
_symmetry.space_group_name_H-M   'P 1'
#
loop_
_entity.id
_entity.type
_entity.pdbx_description
1 polymer ?
#
loop_
_entity_poly.entity_id
_entity_poly.type
_entity_poly.pdbx_seq_one_letter_code
_entity_poly.pdbx_strand_id
1 'polypeptide(L)'
;CGGLGVTQVREFNLALLGKWCWRMLVDREGLWFRVLAARYGVEKGRLRDRGRRGSLWWKEITRIREGGELGGSWFGEHVLKRVGDESDTYFWTDPWVDMIPLCVRFGRLFDLAENKL
;
A
#
# COMPACT_ATOMS: atom_id res chain seq x y z
N CYS A 1 6.00 34.32 -18.11
CA CYS A 1 7.08 33.84 -17.22
C CYS A 1 6.48 33.22 -15.96
N GLY A 2 6.80 31.96 -15.64
CA GLY A 2 6.48 31.32 -14.35
C GLY A 2 5.72 29.99 -14.44
N GLY A 3 6.34 28.90 -14.93
CA GLY A 3 5.61 27.63 -15.04
C GLY A 3 6.41 26.33 -15.21
N LEU A 4 7.74 26.31 -15.01
CA LEU A 4 8.58 25.14 -15.33
C LEU A 4 9.18 24.38 -14.13
N GLY A 5 8.98 24.84 -12.89
CA GLY A 5 9.59 24.21 -11.70
C GLY A 5 8.65 23.35 -10.85
N VAL A 6 7.33 23.59 -10.91
CA VAL A 6 6.38 23.03 -9.93
C VAL A 6 6.01 21.57 -10.25
N THR A 7 6.00 21.19 -11.52
CA THR A 7 5.73 19.81 -11.97
C THR A 7 6.87 18.86 -11.61
N GLN A 8 8.13 19.23 -11.86
CA GLN A 8 9.28 18.40 -11.49
C GLN A 8 9.39 18.17 -9.98
N VAL A 9 9.13 19.20 -9.16
CA VAL A 9 9.16 19.05 -7.69
C VAL A 9 8.03 18.12 -7.22
N ARG A 10 6.84 18.22 -7.83
CA ARG A 10 5.72 17.33 -7.51
C ARG A 10 6.03 15.87 -7.89
N GLU A 11 6.58 15.65 -9.09
CA GLU A 11 6.97 14.31 -9.57
C GLU A 11 8.09 13.71 -8.71
N PHE A 12 9.10 14.51 -8.36
CA PHE A 12 10.18 14.10 -7.49
C PHE A 12 9.70 13.72 -6.08
N ASN A 13 8.81 14.52 -5.50
CA ASN A 13 8.19 14.22 -4.21
C ASN A 13 7.33 12.96 -4.29
N LEU A 14 6.58 12.75 -5.37
CA LEU A 14 5.80 11.54 -5.60
C LEU A 14 6.70 10.30 -5.67
N ALA A 15 7.83 10.37 -6.39
CA ALA A 15 8.81 9.30 -6.47
C ALA A 15 9.46 8.99 -5.11
N LEU A 16 9.75 10.00 -4.29
CA LEU A 16 10.26 9.82 -2.94
C LEU A 16 9.23 9.15 -2.02
N LEU A 17 7.97 9.58 -2.06
CA LEU A 17 6.90 8.94 -1.31
C LEU A 17 6.68 7.50 -1.79
N GLY A 18 6.73 7.26 -3.10
CA GLY A 18 6.69 5.91 -3.68
C GLY A 18 7.83 5.02 -3.20
N LYS A 19 9.05 5.55 -3.12
CA LYS A 19 10.20 4.82 -2.55
C LYS A 19 9.97 4.41 -1.10
N TRP A 20 9.36 5.27 -0.28
CA TRP A 20 8.97 4.94 1.09
C TRP A 20 7.90 3.84 1.12
N CYS A 21 6.87 3.93 0.28
CA CYS A 21 5.85 2.89 0.13
C CYS A 21 6.45 1.54 -0.27
N TRP A 22 7.39 1.53 -1.21
CA TRP A 22 8.12 0.32 -1.61
C TRP A 22 8.92 -0.27 -0.47
N ARG A 23 9.68 0.54 0.27
CA ARG A 23 10.44 0.08 1.45
C ARG A 23 9.53 -0.54 2.51
N MET A 24 8.32 -0.01 2.72
CA MET A 24 7.35 -0.57 3.68
C MET A 24 6.77 -1.91 3.27
N LEU A 25 6.86 -2.26 1.98
CA LEU A 25 6.48 -3.58 1.48
C LEU A 25 7.64 -4.57 1.61
N VAL A 26 8.86 -4.17 1.24
CA VAL A 26 10.01 -5.07 1.12
C VAL A 26 10.79 -5.25 2.42
N ASP A 27 10.91 -4.21 3.25
CA ASP A 27 11.79 -4.20 4.42
C ASP A 27 10.95 -3.99 5.70
N ARG A 28 10.22 -5.04 6.08
CA ARG A 28 9.33 -5.06 7.25
C ARG A 28 10.03 -5.42 8.55
N GLU A 29 11.23 -5.96 8.47
CA GLU A 29 11.98 -6.43 9.64
C GLU A 29 12.94 -5.37 10.19
N GLY A 30 13.23 -4.32 9.41
CA GLY A 30 14.10 -3.23 9.81
C GLY A 30 13.62 -2.44 11.04
N LEU A 31 14.57 -1.94 11.83
CA LEU A 31 14.29 -1.11 13.01
C LEU A 31 13.42 0.12 12.69
N TRP A 32 13.61 0.73 11.53
CA TRP A 32 12.80 1.86 11.07
C TRP A 32 11.33 1.48 10.89
N PHE A 33 11.05 0.26 10.41
CA PHE A 33 9.69 -0.24 10.26
C PHE A 33 9.07 -0.48 11.63
N ARG A 34 9.82 -1.03 12.59
CA ARG A 34 9.36 -1.16 13.99
C ARG A 34 9.03 0.18 14.63
N VAL A 35 9.82 1.22 14.37
CA VAL A 35 9.53 2.58 14.83
C VAL A 35 8.24 3.12 14.21
N LEU A 36 8.03 2.91 12.91
CA LEU A 36 6.78 3.29 12.25
C LEU A 36 5.58 2.51 12.79
N ALA A 37 5.74 1.21 13.00
CA ALA A 37 4.72 0.34 13.60
C ALA A 37 4.35 0.80 15.01
N ALA A 38 5.33 1.16 15.85
CA ALA A 38 5.07 1.71 17.18
C ALA A 38 4.38 3.08 17.12
N ARG A 39 4.74 3.92 16.15
CA ARG A 39 4.21 5.29 16.02
C ARG A 39 2.79 5.34 15.44
N TYR A 40 2.51 4.50 14.44
CA TYR A 40 1.27 4.56 13.65
C TYR A 40 0.34 3.36 13.89
N GLY A 41 0.85 2.26 14.44
CA GLY A 41 0.11 1.01 14.65
C GLY A 41 0.09 0.13 13.39
N VAL A 42 -0.11 -1.17 13.58
CA VAL A 42 -0.25 -2.17 12.51
C VAL A 42 -1.61 -2.85 12.66
N GLU A 43 -2.38 -2.94 11.57
CA GLU A 43 -3.66 -3.63 11.49
C GLU A 43 -3.67 -4.51 10.22
N LYS A 44 -4.02 -5.79 10.35
CA LYS A 44 -4.01 -6.77 9.24
C LYS A 44 -2.68 -6.81 8.47
N GLY A 45 -1.56 -6.74 9.19
CA GLY A 45 -0.22 -6.73 8.59
C GLY A 45 0.10 -5.45 7.79
N ARG A 46 -0.67 -4.37 7.90
CA ARG A 46 -0.40 -3.07 7.24
C ARG A 46 -0.34 -1.96 8.28
N LEU A 47 0.49 -0.94 8.04
CA LEU A 47 0.53 0.23 8.93
C LEU A 47 -0.81 0.98 8.82
N ARG A 48 -1.36 1.37 9.98
CA ARG A 48 -2.71 1.92 10.10
C ARG A 48 -2.79 3.35 9.57
N ASP A 49 -3.89 3.71 8.92
CA ASP A 49 -4.20 5.13 8.78
C ASP A 49 -4.58 5.69 10.16
N ARG A 50 -3.84 6.72 10.60
CA ARG A 50 -4.09 7.39 11.88
C ARG A 50 -5.03 8.58 11.72
N GLY A 51 -5.54 8.82 10.50
CA GLY A 51 -6.46 9.90 10.17
C GLY A 51 -5.93 11.24 10.67
N ARG A 52 -6.74 11.97 11.47
CA ARG A 52 -6.37 13.29 12.02
C ARG A 52 -5.12 13.27 12.91
N ARG A 53 -4.76 12.13 13.51
CA ARG A 53 -3.58 11.97 14.38
C ARG A 53 -2.30 11.59 13.61
N GLY A 54 -2.38 11.39 12.31
CA GLY A 54 -1.23 11.15 11.44
C GLY A 54 -0.46 12.43 11.15
N SER A 55 0.86 12.34 11.03
CA SER A 55 1.67 13.46 10.52
C SER A 55 1.25 13.78 9.08
N LEU A 56 1.47 15.02 8.61
CA LEU A 56 1.19 15.39 7.21
C LEU A 56 1.91 14.46 6.23
N TRP A 57 3.15 14.11 6.53
CA TRP A 57 3.92 13.12 5.77
C TRP A 57 3.24 11.75 5.73
N TRP A 58 2.73 11.25 6.86
CA TRP A 58 2.01 9.97 6.91
C TRP A 58 0.73 10.01 6.09
N LYS A 59 -0.01 11.12 6.14
CA LYS A 59 -1.23 11.31 5.34
C LYS A 59 -0.95 11.27 3.84
N GLU A 60 0.12 11.91 3.38
CA GLU A 60 0.52 11.86 1.97
C GLU A 60 0.96 10.46 1.54
N ILE A 61 1.67 9.73 2.41
CA ILE A 61 1.99 8.31 2.19
C ILE A 61 0.73 7.45 2.06
N THR A 62 -0.22 7.58 2.98
CA THR A 62 -1.49 6.84 2.93
C THR A 62 -2.25 7.19 1.65
N ARG A 63 -2.30 8.48 1.29
CA ARG A 63 -2.99 8.97 0.09
C ARG A 63 -2.43 8.36 -1.20
N ILE A 64 -1.10 8.30 -1.37
CA ILE A 64 -0.52 7.70 -2.58
C ILE A 64 -0.67 6.17 -2.61
N ARG A 65 -0.75 5.53 -1.44
CA ARG A 65 -0.82 4.08 -1.27
C ARG A 65 -2.23 3.52 -1.42
N GLU A 66 -3.22 4.20 -0.86
CA GLU A 66 -4.61 3.75 -0.79
C GLU A 66 -5.52 4.53 -1.74
N GLY A 67 -5.02 5.63 -2.34
CA GLY A 67 -5.82 6.54 -3.15
C GLY A 67 -6.55 7.57 -2.28
N GLY A 68 -6.92 8.69 -2.90
CA GLY A 68 -7.82 9.68 -2.27
C GLY A 68 -9.22 9.62 -2.89
N GLU A 69 -10.16 10.41 -2.37
CA GLU A 69 -11.56 10.48 -2.84
C GLU A 69 -11.73 10.83 -4.35
N LEU A 70 -10.68 11.31 -5.03
CA LEU A 70 -10.73 11.82 -6.40
C LEU A 70 -9.65 11.25 -7.34
N GLY A 71 -8.86 10.29 -6.89
CA GLY A 71 -7.79 9.71 -7.70
C GLY A 71 -7.27 8.45 -7.05
N GLY A 72 -7.31 7.35 -7.81
CA GLY A 72 -6.93 6.02 -7.37
C GLY A 72 -5.51 5.95 -6.82
N SER A 73 -5.16 4.81 -6.21
CA SER A 73 -3.87 4.63 -5.56
C SER A 73 -2.75 4.66 -6.60
N TRP A 74 -2.13 5.82 -6.86
CA TRP A 74 -1.00 5.92 -7.81
C TRP A 74 0.05 4.84 -7.55
N PHE A 75 0.37 4.57 -6.28
CA PHE A 75 1.30 3.51 -5.93
C PHE A 75 0.73 2.11 -6.19
N GLY A 76 -0.52 1.82 -5.78
CA GLY A 76 -1.14 0.51 -5.99
C GLY A 76 -1.43 0.18 -7.46
N GLU A 77 -1.63 1.19 -8.31
CA GLU A 77 -1.85 1.04 -9.75
C GLU A 77 -0.54 0.77 -10.52
N HIS A 78 0.59 1.27 -10.01
CA HIS A 78 1.89 1.20 -10.69
C HIS A 78 2.84 0.18 -10.06
N VAL A 79 2.47 -0.44 -8.93
CA VAL A 79 3.31 -1.39 -8.18
C VAL A 79 2.61 -2.72 -8.08
N LEU A 80 3.17 -3.70 -8.78
CA LEU A 80 2.72 -5.09 -8.75
C LEU A 80 3.57 -5.86 -7.73
N LYS A 81 2.92 -6.45 -6.72
CA LYS A 81 3.56 -7.48 -5.88
C LYS A 81 3.73 -8.72 -6.77
N ARG A 82 4.96 -9.05 -7.16
CA ARG A 82 5.23 -10.39 -7.70
C ARG A 82 5.16 -11.36 -6.52
N VAL A 83 4.27 -12.34 -6.61
CA VAL A 83 4.15 -13.42 -5.62
C VAL A 83 5.50 -14.14 -5.53
N GLY A 84 6.11 -14.09 -4.35
CA GLY A 84 7.29 -14.86 -3.97
C GLY A 84 6.89 -16.17 -3.30
N ASP A 85 7.79 -16.78 -2.51
CA ASP A 85 7.42 -17.97 -1.75
C ASP A 85 6.25 -17.70 -0.78
N GLU A 86 5.48 -18.74 -0.48
CA GLU A 86 4.14 -18.76 0.12
C GLU A 86 4.06 -18.17 1.54
N SER A 87 5.13 -17.54 2.03
CA SER A 87 5.32 -17.05 3.40
C SER A 87 4.49 -15.81 3.75
N ASP A 88 4.19 -14.95 2.77
CA ASP A 88 3.55 -13.64 3.03
C ASP A 88 2.52 -13.27 1.93
N THR A 89 1.93 -14.27 1.26
CA THR A 89 0.91 -14.07 0.21
C THR A 89 -0.37 -14.83 0.54
N TYR A 90 -1.47 -14.11 0.62
CA TYR A 90 -2.78 -14.67 0.96
C TYR A 90 -3.57 -15.06 -0.29
N PHE A 91 -3.92 -16.33 -0.43
CA PHE A 91 -4.51 -16.85 -1.68
C PHE A 91 -5.84 -16.17 -2.03
N TRP A 92 -6.68 -15.91 -1.03
CA TRP A 92 -8.00 -15.32 -1.30
C TRP A 92 -8.03 -13.81 -1.27
N THR A 93 -7.25 -13.22 -0.36
CA THR A 93 -7.37 -11.81 -0.01
C THR A 93 -6.31 -10.92 -0.66
N ASP A 94 -5.16 -11.48 -1.09
CA ASP A 94 -4.22 -10.70 -1.88
C ASP A 94 -4.71 -10.56 -3.34
N PRO A 95 -4.34 -9.46 -4.03
CA PRO A 95 -4.61 -9.28 -5.44
C PRO A 95 -3.90 -10.33 -6.32
N TRP A 96 -4.64 -11.07 -7.14
CA TRP A 96 -4.08 -12.06 -8.08
C TRP A 96 -4.29 -11.67 -9.53
N VAL A 97 -5.54 -11.66 -10.00
CA VAL A 97 -5.90 -11.43 -11.40
C VAL A 97 -6.46 -10.03 -11.55
N ASP A 98 -5.92 -9.25 -12.49
CA ASP A 98 -6.33 -7.86 -12.76
C ASP A 98 -6.30 -6.96 -11.50
N MET A 99 -5.39 -7.26 -10.56
CA MET A 99 -5.30 -6.57 -9.25
C MET A 99 -6.54 -6.73 -8.36
N ILE A 100 -7.37 -7.72 -8.63
CA ILE A 100 -8.56 -8.03 -7.83
C ILE A 100 -8.28 -9.29 -6.99
N PRO A 101 -8.57 -9.26 -5.67
CA PRO A 101 -8.52 -10.45 -4.83
C PRO A 101 -9.45 -11.55 -5.34
N LEU A 102 -9.01 -12.80 -5.26
CA LEU A 102 -9.81 -13.94 -5.74
C LEU A 102 -11.13 -14.09 -4.98
N CYS A 103 -11.21 -13.67 -3.72
CA CYS A 103 -12.47 -13.68 -2.97
C CYS A 103 -13.53 -12.72 -3.54
N VAL A 104 -13.11 -11.62 -4.16
CA VAL A 104 -14.02 -10.66 -4.81
C VAL A 104 -14.50 -11.21 -6.14
N ARG A 105 -13.61 -11.82 -6.92
CA ARG A 105 -13.94 -12.34 -8.26
C ARG A 105 -14.67 -13.68 -8.22
N PHE A 106 -14.34 -14.53 -7.25
CA PHE A 106 -14.85 -15.90 -7.11
C PHE A 106 -15.48 -16.12 -5.73
N GLY A 107 -16.39 -15.24 -5.32
CA GLY A 107 -17.01 -15.27 -3.98
C GLY A 107 -17.65 -16.62 -3.60
N ARG A 108 -18.34 -17.29 -4.54
CA ARG A 108 -18.95 -18.61 -4.29
C ARG A 108 -17.91 -19.70 -3.96
N LEU A 109 -16.72 -19.60 -4.55
CA LEU A 109 -15.60 -20.52 -4.30
C LEU A 109 -14.91 -20.18 -2.98
N PHE A 110 -14.80 -18.89 -2.65
CA PHE A 110 -14.31 -18.43 -1.36
C PHE A 110 -15.21 -18.88 -0.20
N ASP A 111 -16.54 -18.87 -0.38
CA ASP A 111 -17.48 -19.32 0.64
C ASP A 111 -17.31 -20.81 0.97
N LEU A 112 -16.98 -21.61 -0.04
CA LEU A 112 -16.73 -23.05 0.05
C LEU A 112 -15.31 -23.42 0.49
N ALA A 113 -14.38 -22.46 0.53
CA ALA A 113 -13.00 -22.72 0.91
C ALA A 113 -12.87 -22.94 2.43
N GLU A 114 -12.23 -24.05 2.83
CA GLU A 114 -11.89 -24.32 4.24
C GLU A 114 -10.82 -23.37 4.77
N ASN A 115 -9.83 -23.03 3.94
CA ASN A 115 -8.80 -22.06 4.27
C ASN A 115 -9.07 -20.73 3.55
N LYS A 116 -9.42 -19.72 4.34
CA LYS A 116 -9.75 -18.35 3.90
C LYS A 116 -8.64 -17.34 4.18
N LEU A 117 -7.51 -17.80 4.70
CA LEU A 117 -6.33 -16.97 4.91
C LEU A 117 -5.75 -16.60 3.54
#